data_AF-A0A1V5WI04-F1
#
_entry.id   AF-A0A1V5WI04-F1
#
_cell.length_a   1.000
_cell.length_b   1.000
_cell.length_c   1.000
_cell.angle_alpha   90.00
_cell.angle_beta   90.00
_cell.angle_gamma   90.00
#
_symmetry.space_group_name_H-M   'P 1'
#
loop_
_entity.id
_entity.type
_entity.pdbx_description
1 polymer ?
#
loop_
_entity_poly.entity_id
_entity_poly.type
_entity_poly.pdbx_seq_one_letter_code
_entity_poly.pdbx_strand_id
1 'polypeptide(L)'
;MSFGAHYITLFAVNHEAGIALVTDTEFSGLQTIALSDLHRARTSTTKNFPPHGEFYWIGDSPKPGDGKSRLDSESLIRASLATVIENYETGALENLSRFPEDLATFEDWSGKTFLHPAILSYMATNIEDNGTGGASFRELYRKFLENIVRSTSFGKKIEPLIPLCENAVNEWHRLSDTCRELSGRIKGMSAQERSVAFSSLAEIARGIYDQEKALYRGMKSLVEKGL
;
A
#
# COMPACT_ATOMS: atom_id res chain seq x y z
N MET A 1 6.81 1.46 -14.84
CA MET A 1 7.70 0.78 -13.87
C MET A 1 6.82 -0.25 -13.17
N SER A 2 7.13 -1.54 -13.28
CA SER A 2 6.32 -2.58 -12.63
C SER A 2 6.73 -2.68 -11.15
N PHE A 3 5.72 -2.75 -10.28
CA PHE A 3 5.86 -3.13 -8.87
C PHE A 3 6.59 -4.49 -8.78
N GLY A 4 7.16 -4.85 -7.62
CA GLY A 4 7.90 -6.11 -7.44
C GLY A 4 7.05 -7.38 -7.65
N ALA A 5 7.30 -8.43 -6.87
CA ALA A 5 6.47 -9.65 -6.93
C ALA A 5 4.96 -9.31 -6.93
N HIS A 6 4.25 -9.78 -7.95
CA HIS A 6 2.82 -9.56 -8.15
C HIS A 6 2.08 -10.89 -8.15
N TYR A 7 1.01 -10.99 -7.36
CA TYR A 7 0.18 -12.17 -7.28
C TYR A 7 -0.96 -12.10 -8.29
N ILE A 8 -0.98 -13.06 -9.20
CA ILE A 8 -2.04 -13.26 -10.19
C ILE A 8 -2.69 -14.62 -10.00
N THR A 9 -3.97 -14.72 -10.31
CA THR A 9 -4.67 -16.02 -10.34
C THR A 9 -4.48 -16.65 -11.70
N LEU A 10 -3.94 -17.87 -11.73
CA LEU A 10 -3.92 -18.71 -12.93
C LEU A 10 -5.31 -19.33 -13.13
N PHE A 11 -5.98 -18.97 -14.22
CA PHE A 11 -7.35 -19.40 -14.50
C PHE A 11 -7.41 -20.65 -15.38
N ALA A 12 -6.58 -20.70 -16.42
CA ALA A 12 -6.50 -21.84 -17.31
C ALA A 12 -5.13 -21.93 -17.97
N VAL A 13 -4.75 -23.12 -18.40
CA VAL A 13 -3.53 -23.38 -19.17
C VAL A 13 -3.90 -24.14 -20.44
N ASN A 14 -3.44 -23.64 -21.58
CA ASN A 14 -3.47 -24.37 -22.84
C ASN A 14 -2.03 -24.74 -23.21
N HIS A 15 -1.64 -25.97 -22.92
CA HIS A 15 -0.29 -26.47 -23.19
C HIS A 15 0.01 -26.59 -24.69
N GLU A 16 -0.99 -26.93 -25.52
CA GLU A 16 -0.81 -27.06 -26.97
C GLU A 16 -0.49 -25.70 -27.62
N ALA A 17 -1.21 -24.67 -27.21
CA ALA A 17 -0.97 -23.29 -27.68
C ALA A 17 0.16 -22.58 -26.91
N GLY A 18 0.71 -23.17 -25.85
CA GLY A 18 1.78 -22.59 -25.05
C GLY A 18 1.38 -21.34 -24.26
N ILE A 19 0.10 -21.20 -23.88
CA ILE A 19 -0.46 -20.00 -23.22
C ILE A 19 -1.15 -20.32 -21.90
N ALA A 20 -1.27 -19.30 -21.04
CA ALA A 20 -2.07 -19.28 -19.83
C ALA A 20 -3.04 -18.10 -19.85
N LEU A 21 -4.20 -18.29 -19.22
CA LEU A 21 -5.14 -17.22 -18.86
C LEU A 21 -4.93 -16.85 -17.39
N VAL A 22 -4.70 -15.57 -17.13
CA VAL A 22 -4.43 -15.04 -15.79
C VAL A 22 -5.29 -13.83 -15.49
N THR A 23 -5.55 -13.57 -14.21
CA THR A 23 -6.10 -12.28 -13.77
C THR A 23 -4.97 -11.25 -13.63
N ASP A 24 -5.27 -9.98 -13.82
CA ASP A 24 -4.35 -8.89 -13.50
C ASP A 24 -5.17 -7.71 -12.97
N THR A 25 -4.72 -7.07 -11.90
CA THR A 25 -5.45 -5.98 -11.23
C THR A 25 -5.62 -4.73 -12.09
N GLU A 26 -4.78 -4.54 -13.11
CA GLU A 26 -4.88 -3.41 -14.04
C GLU A 26 -5.97 -3.62 -15.11
N PHE A 27 -6.51 -4.84 -15.25
CA PHE A 27 -7.42 -5.20 -16.33
C PHE A 27 -8.73 -5.79 -15.81
N SER A 28 -9.85 -5.41 -16.45
CA SER A 28 -11.18 -5.90 -16.07
C SER A 28 -11.47 -7.35 -16.48
N GLY A 29 -10.59 -7.98 -17.26
CA GLY A 29 -10.79 -9.33 -17.80
C GLY A 29 -9.52 -10.17 -17.77
N LEU A 30 -9.67 -11.47 -18.09
CA LEU A 30 -8.55 -12.39 -18.17
C LEU A 30 -7.55 -11.97 -19.25
N GLN A 31 -6.28 -11.99 -18.90
CA GLN A 31 -5.16 -11.71 -19.79
C GLN A 31 -4.56 -13.02 -20.28
N THR A 32 -4.07 -13.01 -21.53
CA THR A 32 -3.34 -14.14 -22.10
C THR A 32 -1.84 -13.87 -21.99
N ILE A 33 -1.09 -14.85 -21.48
CA ILE A 33 0.37 -14.78 -21.36
C ILE A 33 1.00 -16.08 -21.87
N ALA A 34 2.16 -15.98 -22.54
CA ALA A 34 2.92 -17.16 -22.93
C ALA A 34 3.46 -17.89 -21.70
N LEU A 35 3.44 -19.23 -21.70
CA LEU A 35 3.95 -20.04 -20.58
C LEU A 35 5.44 -19.78 -20.32
N SER A 36 6.22 -19.50 -21.36
CA SER A 36 7.64 -19.11 -21.25
C SER A 36 7.83 -17.80 -20.51
N ASP A 37 6.98 -16.81 -20.79
CA ASP A 37 7.05 -15.49 -20.15
C ASP A 37 6.57 -15.57 -18.70
N LEU A 38 5.51 -16.33 -18.43
CA LEU A 38 5.03 -16.60 -17.08
C LEU A 38 6.10 -17.32 -16.25
N HIS A 39 6.79 -18.31 -16.82
CA HIS A 39 7.91 -18.98 -16.14
C HIS A 39 9.04 -18.00 -15.84
N ARG A 40 9.48 -17.22 -16.85
CA ARG A 40 10.55 -16.22 -16.69
C ARG A 40 10.21 -15.18 -15.62
N ALA A 41 8.97 -14.69 -15.59
CA ALA A 41 8.52 -13.74 -14.58
C ALA A 41 8.57 -14.36 -13.17
N ARG A 42 8.05 -15.59 -13.03
CA ARG A 42 7.98 -16.30 -11.74
C ARG A 42 9.34 -16.74 -11.21
N THR A 43 10.33 -17.00 -12.05
CA THR A 43 11.69 -17.35 -11.63
C THR A 43 12.67 -16.19 -11.72
N SER A 44 12.18 -14.97 -11.89
CA SER A 44 13.01 -13.77 -11.96
C SER A 44 13.79 -13.59 -10.66
N THR A 45 15.09 -13.35 -10.78
CA THR A 45 15.97 -13.01 -9.66
C THR A 45 16.19 -11.49 -9.54
N THR A 46 15.50 -10.71 -10.37
CA THR A 46 15.63 -9.25 -10.37
C THR A 46 14.76 -8.62 -9.28
N LYS A 47 15.21 -7.49 -8.71
CA LYS A 47 14.57 -6.68 -7.66
C LYS A 47 14.71 -7.23 -6.22
N ASN A 48 14.27 -6.42 -5.26
CA ASN A 48 14.45 -6.67 -3.81
C ASN A 48 13.59 -7.83 -3.28
N PHE A 49 12.57 -8.28 -4.02
CA PHE A 49 11.64 -9.34 -3.63
C PHE A 49 11.41 -10.30 -4.80
N PRO A 50 12.37 -11.22 -5.08
CA PRO A 50 12.23 -12.17 -6.18
C PRO A 50 11.14 -13.22 -5.90
N PRO A 51 10.31 -13.60 -6.88
CA PRO A 51 9.17 -14.54 -6.71
C PRO A 51 9.52 -16.03 -6.55
N HIS A 52 10.80 -16.41 -6.68
CA HIS A 52 11.33 -17.77 -6.42
C HIS A 52 10.58 -18.97 -7.06
N GLY A 53 9.76 -18.75 -8.08
CA GLY A 53 8.99 -19.81 -8.73
C GLY A 53 7.87 -20.37 -7.85
N GLU A 54 7.38 -19.62 -6.88
CA GLU A 54 6.36 -20.08 -5.94
C GLU A 54 4.97 -20.22 -6.59
N PHE A 55 4.18 -21.14 -6.05
CA PHE A 55 2.77 -21.34 -6.39
C PHE A 55 2.00 -21.58 -5.11
N TYR A 56 0.85 -20.91 -4.99
CA TYR A 56 -0.13 -21.17 -3.95
C TYR A 56 -1.36 -21.76 -4.62
N TRP A 57 -1.85 -22.88 -4.10
CA TRP A 57 -3.13 -23.46 -4.49
C TRP A 57 -4.00 -23.61 -3.25
N ILE A 58 -5.29 -23.32 -3.40
CA ILE A 58 -6.27 -23.58 -2.34
C ILE A 58 -6.59 -25.07 -2.40
N GLY A 59 -5.88 -25.88 -1.61
CA GLY A 59 -5.96 -27.34 -1.66
C GLY A 59 -7.31 -27.91 -1.21
N ASP A 60 -7.86 -27.37 -0.12
CA ASP A 60 -9.16 -27.77 0.42
C ASP A 60 -10.01 -26.52 0.61
N SER A 61 -10.86 -26.20 -0.37
CA SER A 61 -11.98 -25.30 -0.07
C SER A 61 -12.93 -26.06 0.84
N PRO A 62 -13.18 -25.56 2.07
CA PRO A 62 -14.01 -26.30 3.00
C PRO A 62 -15.43 -26.38 2.43
N LYS A 63 -16.05 -27.56 2.56
CA LYS A 63 -17.31 -27.83 1.87
C LYS A 63 -18.43 -27.07 2.60
N PRO A 64 -19.38 -26.43 1.88
CA PRO A 64 -20.51 -25.81 2.52
C PRO A 64 -21.22 -26.79 3.49
N GLY A 65 -21.26 -26.44 4.78
CA GLY A 65 -21.97 -27.22 5.80
C GLY A 65 -21.14 -28.23 6.59
N ASP A 66 -19.83 -28.36 6.36
CA ASP A 66 -18.99 -29.33 7.10
C ASP A 66 -18.60 -28.90 8.53
N GLY A 67 -18.96 -27.68 8.95
CA GLY A 67 -18.63 -27.10 10.26
C GLY A 67 -17.14 -26.82 10.49
N LYS A 68 -16.26 -27.34 9.62
CA LYS A 68 -14.82 -27.08 9.54
C LYS A 68 -14.52 -25.87 8.63
N SER A 69 -15.52 -25.41 7.88
CA SER A 69 -15.51 -24.31 6.94
C SER A 69 -15.63 -22.92 7.54
N ARG A 70 -15.70 -22.80 8.86
CA ARG A 70 -15.92 -21.50 9.48
C ARG A 70 -14.57 -20.83 9.69
N LEU A 71 -14.22 -19.95 8.75
CA LEU A 71 -13.09 -19.05 8.87
C LEU A 71 -13.14 -18.38 10.25
N ASP A 72 -12.10 -18.56 11.07
CA ASP A 72 -11.99 -17.88 12.36
C ASP A 72 -11.64 -16.41 12.11
N SER A 73 -12.67 -15.65 11.74
CA SER A 73 -12.56 -14.24 11.40
C SER A 73 -11.95 -13.45 12.55
N GLU A 74 -12.27 -13.78 13.80
CA GLU A 74 -11.72 -13.07 14.96
C GLU A 74 -10.21 -13.24 15.07
N SER A 75 -9.71 -14.50 15.03
CA SER A 75 -8.27 -14.75 15.07
C SER A 75 -7.54 -14.11 13.88
N LEU A 76 -8.14 -14.14 12.69
CA LEU A 76 -7.54 -13.51 11.50
C LEU A 76 -7.48 -11.98 11.60
N ILE A 77 -8.54 -11.35 12.12
CA ILE A 77 -8.57 -9.90 12.34
C ILE A 77 -7.50 -9.51 13.37
N ARG A 78 -7.43 -10.23 14.49
CA ARG A 78 -6.39 -10.03 15.53
C ARG A 78 -4.98 -10.13 14.96
N ALA A 79 -4.70 -11.19 14.20
CA ALA A 79 -3.42 -11.38 13.54
C ALA A 79 -3.11 -10.25 12.56
N SER A 80 -4.10 -9.82 11.75
CA SER A 80 -3.94 -8.74 10.79
C SER A 80 -3.60 -7.40 11.47
N LEU A 81 -4.32 -7.06 12.55
CA LEU A 81 -4.02 -5.86 13.34
C LEU A 81 -2.62 -5.95 13.98
N ALA A 82 -2.25 -7.11 14.52
CA ALA A 82 -0.94 -7.33 15.12
C ALA A 82 0.21 -7.13 14.10
N THR A 83 0.06 -7.64 12.87
CA THR A 83 1.06 -7.43 11.80
C THR A 83 1.23 -5.94 11.46
N VAL A 84 0.13 -5.18 11.40
CA VAL A 84 0.20 -3.74 11.11
C VAL A 84 0.83 -2.97 12.28
N ILE A 85 0.49 -3.32 13.52
CA ILE A 85 1.12 -2.79 14.74
C ILE A 85 2.63 -3.05 14.72
N GLU A 86 3.04 -4.28 14.44
CA GLU A 86 4.45 -4.66 14.35
C GLU A 86 5.19 -3.85 13.28
N ASN A 87 4.58 -3.61 12.11
CA ASN A 87 5.19 -2.78 11.07
C ASN A 87 5.44 -1.34 11.54
N TYR A 88 4.50 -0.76 12.30
CA TYR A 88 4.70 0.55 12.94
C TYR A 88 5.85 0.53 13.95
N GLU A 89 5.93 -0.50 14.78
CA GLU A 89 6.93 -0.64 15.85
C GLU A 89 8.34 -0.98 15.32
N THR A 90 8.43 -1.67 14.18
CA THR A 90 9.70 -2.08 13.54
C THR A 90 10.32 -0.99 12.65
N GLY A 91 9.74 0.21 12.64
CA GLY A 91 10.38 1.40 12.07
C GLY A 91 9.48 2.29 11.24
N ALA A 92 8.27 1.88 10.86
CA ALA A 92 7.43 2.72 10.01
C ALA A 92 7.03 4.04 10.70
N LEU A 93 6.69 4.02 12.00
CA LEU A 93 6.43 5.28 12.74
C LEU A 93 7.67 6.14 12.91
N GLU A 94 8.83 5.51 13.16
CA GLU A 94 10.08 6.24 13.29
C GLU A 94 10.44 6.95 11.98
N ASN A 95 10.35 6.25 10.86
CA ASN A 95 10.60 6.82 9.54
C ASN A 95 9.61 7.95 9.22
N LEU A 96 8.32 7.75 9.48
CA LEU A 96 7.30 8.80 9.29
C LEU A 96 7.54 10.03 10.18
N SER A 97 8.10 9.86 11.38
CA SER A 97 8.41 10.98 12.26
C SER A 97 9.52 11.90 11.73
N ARG A 98 10.41 11.36 10.87
CA ARG A 98 11.52 12.09 10.23
C ARG A 98 11.12 12.68 8.87
N PHE A 99 10.11 12.08 8.24
CA PHE A 99 9.67 12.45 6.89
C PHE A 99 9.37 13.96 6.68
N PRO A 100 8.78 14.70 7.64
CA PRO A 100 8.62 16.15 7.49
C PRO A 100 9.94 16.89 7.29
N GLU A 101 10.96 16.52 8.08
CA GLU A 101 12.29 17.14 8.00
C GLU A 101 13.00 16.76 6.70
N ASP A 102 12.88 15.49 6.29
CA ASP A 102 13.44 15.00 5.02
C ASP A 102 12.87 15.75 3.81
N LEU A 103 11.58 16.12 3.85
CA LEU A 103 10.94 16.94 2.81
C LEU A 103 11.35 18.41 2.91
N ALA A 104 11.41 18.99 4.11
CA ALA A 104 11.78 20.40 4.31
C ALA A 104 13.21 20.69 3.86
N THR A 105 14.13 19.75 4.11
CA THR A 105 15.56 19.86 3.79
C THR A 105 15.93 19.17 2.48
N PHE A 106 14.95 18.76 1.68
CA PHE A 106 15.17 17.94 0.48
C PHE A 106 16.24 18.50 -0.48
N GLU A 107 16.29 19.83 -0.68
CA GLU A 107 17.31 20.45 -1.56
C GLU A 107 18.72 20.38 -0.97
N ASP A 108 18.88 20.35 0.35
CA ASP A 108 20.20 20.35 1.01
C ASP A 108 20.97 19.05 0.72
N TRP A 109 20.24 17.97 0.45
CA TRP A 109 20.77 16.63 0.18
C TRP A 109 20.86 16.38 -1.33
N SER A 110 20.10 17.15 -2.12
CA SER A 110 20.00 17.07 -3.57
C SER A 110 20.38 18.41 -4.21
N GLY A 111 21.67 18.61 -4.47
CA GLY A 111 22.13 19.73 -5.31
C GLY A 111 21.69 19.66 -6.78
N LYS A 112 20.86 18.67 -7.16
CA LYS A 112 20.42 18.39 -8.53
C LYS A 112 18.96 18.81 -8.73
N THR A 113 18.71 20.11 -8.64
CA THR A 113 17.36 20.70 -8.76
C THR A 113 16.61 20.33 -10.04
N PHE A 114 17.33 20.03 -11.12
CA PHE A 114 16.73 19.54 -12.37
C PHE A 114 15.99 18.20 -12.25
N LEU A 115 16.27 17.40 -11.20
CA LEU A 115 15.60 16.13 -10.92
C LEU A 115 14.31 16.29 -10.10
N HIS A 116 14.05 17.46 -9.52
CA HIS A 116 12.91 17.65 -8.61
C HIS A 116 11.55 17.31 -9.25
N PRO A 117 11.26 17.69 -10.53
CA PRO A 117 10.05 17.25 -11.19
C PRO A 117 9.88 15.72 -11.21
N ALA A 118 10.95 14.99 -11.54
CA ALA A 118 10.92 13.54 -11.62
C ALA A 118 10.75 12.89 -10.25
N ILE A 119 11.40 13.42 -9.22
CA ILE A 119 11.31 12.88 -7.85
C ILE A 119 9.91 13.10 -7.27
N LEU A 120 9.33 14.29 -7.42
CA LEU A 120 7.97 14.59 -6.95
C LEU A 120 6.93 13.75 -7.69
N SER A 121 7.06 13.61 -9.02
CA SER A 121 6.20 12.72 -9.81
C SER A 121 6.35 11.26 -9.37
N TYR A 122 7.57 10.81 -9.08
CA TYR A 122 7.82 9.49 -8.54
C TYR A 122 7.17 9.28 -7.17
N MET A 123 7.29 10.24 -6.25
CA MET A 123 6.63 10.16 -4.94
C MET A 123 5.10 10.06 -5.10
N ALA A 124 4.48 10.93 -5.89
CA ALA A 124 3.05 10.90 -6.14
C ALA A 124 2.56 9.56 -6.73
N THR A 125 3.26 9.06 -7.75
CA THR A 125 2.91 7.78 -8.39
C THR A 125 3.12 6.58 -7.47
N ASN A 126 4.08 6.63 -6.54
CA ASN A 126 4.23 5.58 -5.53
C ASN A 126 3.16 5.63 -4.45
N ILE A 127 2.60 6.81 -4.16
CA ILE A 127 1.50 6.93 -3.20
C ILE A 127 0.21 6.38 -3.82
N GLU A 128 -0.08 6.69 -5.09
CA GLU A 128 -1.39 6.42 -5.69
C GLU A 128 -1.44 5.23 -6.64
N ASP A 129 -0.46 5.13 -7.54
CA ASP A 129 -0.65 4.45 -8.81
C ASP A 129 0.09 3.12 -8.88
N ASN A 130 1.36 3.09 -8.44
CA ASN A 130 2.25 1.95 -8.58
C ASN A 130 1.83 0.81 -7.63
N GLY A 131 0.72 0.12 -7.91
CA GLY A 131 0.29 -1.08 -7.18
C GLY A 131 -0.18 -0.86 -5.74
N THR A 132 -0.24 0.38 -5.24
CA THR A 132 -0.72 0.68 -3.88
C THR A 132 -2.24 0.67 -3.77
N GLY A 133 -2.94 0.92 -4.87
CA GLY A 133 -4.40 1.09 -4.89
C GLY A 133 -4.86 2.37 -4.20
N GLY A 134 -3.97 3.36 -4.06
CA GLY A 134 -4.23 4.65 -3.43
C GLY A 134 -3.63 4.81 -2.03
N ALA A 135 -3.25 6.04 -1.70
CA ALA A 135 -2.84 6.47 -0.36
C ALA A 135 -1.82 5.55 0.34
N SER A 136 -0.78 5.10 -0.37
CA SER A 136 0.27 4.21 0.18
C SER A 136 -0.32 2.96 0.86
N PHE A 137 -1.25 2.28 0.19
CA PHE A 137 -2.01 1.10 0.66
C PHE A 137 -3.06 1.36 1.73
N ARG A 138 -3.22 2.59 2.23
CA ARG A 138 -4.21 2.89 3.27
C ARG A 138 -5.64 2.78 2.76
N GLU A 139 -5.87 3.03 1.48
CA GLU A 139 -7.19 2.85 0.88
C GLU A 139 -7.61 1.37 0.85
N LEU A 140 -6.66 0.47 0.53
CA LEU A 140 -6.88 -0.98 0.62
C LEU A 140 -7.15 -1.41 2.07
N TYR A 141 -6.35 -0.91 3.02
CA TYR A 141 -6.50 -1.25 4.43
C TYR A 141 -7.84 -0.76 5.00
N ARG A 142 -8.26 0.45 4.63
CA ARG A 142 -9.56 1.01 4.99
C ARG A 142 -10.71 0.15 4.47
N LYS A 143 -10.68 -0.23 3.19
CA LYS A 143 -11.67 -1.14 2.58
C LYS A 143 -11.71 -2.50 3.29
N PHE A 144 -10.55 -3.00 3.72
CA PHE A 144 -10.45 -4.21 4.54
C PHE A 144 -11.16 -4.04 5.90
N LEU A 145 -10.89 -2.96 6.64
CA LEU A 145 -11.55 -2.66 7.91
C LEU A 145 -13.07 -2.54 7.74
N GLU A 146 -13.53 -1.80 6.75
CA GLU A 146 -14.96 -1.68 6.44
C GLU A 146 -15.61 -3.02 6.10
N ASN A 147 -14.92 -3.85 5.30
CA ASN A 147 -15.42 -5.16 4.95
C ASN A 147 -15.57 -6.05 6.19
N ILE A 148 -14.62 -6.00 7.13
CA ILE A 148 -14.72 -6.71 8.40
C ILE A 148 -15.92 -6.22 9.23
N VAL A 149 -16.12 -4.89 9.30
CA VAL A 149 -17.28 -4.27 9.99
C VAL A 149 -18.60 -4.78 9.43
N ARG A 150 -18.71 -4.88 8.10
CA ARG A 150 -19.95 -5.33 7.43
C ARG A 150 -20.17 -6.84 7.49
N SER A 151 -19.11 -7.64 7.47
CA SER A 151 -19.20 -9.09 7.24
C SER A 151 -19.07 -9.94 8.51
N THR A 152 -18.67 -9.35 9.65
CA THR A 152 -18.40 -10.12 10.87
C THR A 152 -19.09 -9.52 12.09
N SER A 153 -19.54 -10.37 13.02
CA SER A 153 -20.06 -9.92 14.31
C SER A 153 -18.99 -9.23 15.17
N PHE A 154 -17.71 -9.54 14.93
CA PHE A 154 -16.56 -8.92 15.58
C PHE A 154 -16.29 -7.49 15.10
N GLY A 155 -16.72 -7.17 13.88
CA GLY A 155 -16.39 -5.94 13.19
C GLY A 155 -16.78 -4.67 13.95
N LYS A 156 -17.90 -4.66 14.68
CA LYS A 156 -18.31 -3.52 15.53
C LYS A 156 -17.23 -3.07 16.52
N LYS A 157 -16.39 -4.00 16.98
CA LYS A 157 -15.32 -3.67 17.95
C LYS A 157 -14.18 -2.86 17.31
N ILE A 158 -13.95 -3.00 16.01
CA ILE A 158 -12.89 -2.30 15.27
C ILE A 158 -13.40 -1.12 14.45
N GLU A 159 -14.71 -0.90 14.39
CA GLU A 159 -15.35 0.22 13.69
C GLU A 159 -14.74 1.60 14.00
N PRO A 160 -14.33 1.91 15.25
CA PRO A 160 -13.65 3.18 15.55
C PRO A 160 -12.32 3.40 14.80
N LEU A 161 -11.70 2.35 14.23
CA LEU A 161 -10.48 2.49 13.42
C LEU A 161 -10.74 3.07 12.03
N ILE A 162 -11.96 2.92 11.49
CA ILE A 162 -12.31 3.39 10.13
C ILE A 162 -12.05 4.89 9.98
N PRO A 163 -12.61 5.78 10.82
CA PRO A 163 -12.35 7.22 10.68
C PRO A 163 -10.87 7.60 10.90
N LEU A 164 -10.14 6.86 11.75
CA LEU A 164 -8.70 7.09 11.92
C LEU A 164 -7.91 6.73 10.65
N CYS A 165 -8.28 5.63 10.00
CA CYS A 165 -7.68 5.21 8.74
C CYS A 165 -8.05 6.14 7.58
N GLU A 166 -9.31 6.61 7.52
CA GLU A 166 -9.79 7.59 6.55
C GLU A 166 -9.00 8.90 6.65
N ASN A 167 -8.72 9.39 7.86
CA ASN A 167 -7.89 10.58 8.03
C ASN A 167 -6.46 10.39 7.48
N ALA A 168 -5.86 9.22 7.71
CA ALA A 168 -4.55 8.90 7.13
C ALA A 168 -4.60 8.83 5.60
N VAL A 169 -5.65 8.20 5.04
CA VAL A 169 -5.91 8.14 3.59
C VAL A 169 -5.94 9.55 2.99
N ASN A 170 -6.69 10.45 3.59
CA ASN A 170 -6.86 11.81 3.10
C ASN A 170 -5.54 12.60 3.08
N GLU A 171 -4.70 12.47 4.11
CA GLU A 171 -3.39 13.15 4.13
C GLU A 171 -2.42 12.58 3.10
N TRP A 172 -2.45 11.26 2.84
CA TRP A 172 -1.66 10.65 1.78
C TRP A 172 -2.09 11.14 0.39
N HIS A 173 -3.40 11.17 0.11
CA HIS A 173 -3.94 11.73 -1.13
C HIS A 173 -3.51 13.19 -1.31
N ARG A 174 -3.66 13.99 -0.25
CA ARG A 174 -3.23 15.39 -0.24
C ARG A 174 -1.74 15.54 -0.57
N LEU A 175 -0.88 14.69 0.00
CA LEU A 175 0.55 14.71 -0.31
C LEU A 175 0.79 14.38 -1.79
N SER A 176 0.15 13.33 -2.30
CA SER A 176 0.30 12.93 -3.70
C SER A 176 -0.12 14.03 -4.66
N ASP A 177 -1.31 14.62 -4.47
CA ASP A 177 -1.83 15.68 -5.31
C ASP A 177 -0.92 16.92 -5.28
N THR A 178 -0.45 17.30 -4.10
CA THR A 178 0.50 18.42 -3.94
C THR A 178 1.82 18.13 -4.65
N CYS A 179 2.33 16.89 -4.57
CA CYS A 179 3.52 16.45 -5.30
C CYS A 179 3.31 16.50 -6.82
N ARG A 180 2.16 16.02 -7.34
CA ARG A 180 1.85 16.09 -8.78
C ARG A 180 1.80 17.52 -9.26
N GLU A 181 1.05 18.38 -8.57
CA GLU A 181 0.95 19.80 -8.92
C GLU A 181 2.33 20.46 -8.91
N LEU A 182 3.10 20.28 -7.83
CA LEU A 182 4.42 20.87 -7.69
C LEU A 182 5.37 20.35 -8.78
N SER A 183 5.33 19.06 -9.11
CA SER A 183 6.17 18.48 -10.17
C SER A 183 6.02 19.20 -11.51
N GLY A 184 4.82 19.68 -11.84
CA GLY A 184 4.52 20.39 -13.08
C GLY A 184 5.04 21.83 -13.14
N ARG A 185 5.22 22.49 -11.99
CA ARG A 185 5.60 23.92 -11.92
C ARG A 185 6.97 24.22 -11.30
N ILE A 186 7.57 23.25 -10.59
CA ILE A 186 8.79 23.47 -9.79
C ILE A 186 9.99 23.94 -10.62
N LYS A 187 10.06 23.60 -11.92
CA LYS A 187 11.14 24.00 -12.81
C LYS A 187 11.23 25.53 -13.00
N GLY A 188 10.11 26.25 -12.87
CA GLY A 188 10.05 27.70 -13.02
C GLY A 188 10.23 28.49 -11.72
N MET A 189 10.35 27.80 -10.58
CA MET A 189 10.35 28.43 -9.25
C MET A 189 11.77 28.85 -8.84
N SER A 190 11.88 30.02 -8.22
CA SER A 190 13.07 30.48 -7.50
C SER A 190 13.37 29.62 -6.27
N ALA A 191 14.59 29.72 -5.72
CA ALA A 191 14.97 28.97 -4.52
C ALA A 191 14.05 29.26 -3.32
N GLN A 192 13.64 30.52 -3.13
CA GLN A 192 12.73 30.90 -2.07
C GLN A 192 11.35 30.27 -2.25
N GLU A 193 10.80 30.27 -3.47
CA GLU A 193 9.51 29.66 -3.76
C GLU A 193 9.56 28.13 -3.56
N ARG A 194 10.65 27.48 -3.96
CA ARG A 194 10.83 26.03 -3.73
C ARG A 194 10.93 25.70 -2.25
N SER A 195 11.68 26.49 -1.47
CA SER A 195 11.75 26.33 -0.01
C SER A 195 10.37 26.40 0.63
N VAL A 196 9.54 27.38 0.26
CA VAL A 196 8.15 27.49 0.75
C VAL A 196 7.30 26.28 0.34
N ALA A 197 7.48 25.77 -0.89
CA ALA A 197 6.76 24.60 -1.37
C ALA A 197 7.16 23.32 -0.61
N PHE A 198 8.46 23.11 -0.36
CA PHE A 198 8.94 21.97 0.42
C PHE A 198 8.51 22.04 1.89
N SER A 199 8.51 23.22 2.51
CA SER A 199 7.92 23.41 3.84
C SER A 199 6.42 23.08 3.86
N SER A 200 5.69 23.39 2.78
CA SER A 200 4.27 23.02 2.68
C SER A 200 4.07 21.51 2.58
N LEU A 201 4.93 20.79 1.84
CA LEU A 201 4.94 19.33 1.80
C LEU A 201 5.30 18.73 3.17
N ALA A 202 6.24 19.34 3.90
CA ALA A 202 6.63 18.92 5.25
C ALA A 202 5.46 19.03 6.25
N GLU A 203 4.64 20.08 6.18
CA GLU A 203 3.43 20.20 7.01
C GLU A 203 2.42 19.09 6.70
N ILE A 204 2.23 18.73 5.42
CA ILE A 204 1.37 17.60 5.04
C ILE A 204 1.94 16.28 5.60
N ALA A 205 3.25 16.06 5.46
CA ALA A 205 3.90 14.87 6.02
C ALA A 205 3.79 14.78 7.55
N ARG A 206 3.77 15.92 8.25
CA ARG A 206 3.50 15.95 9.70
C ARG A 206 2.06 15.51 9.99
N GLY A 207 1.11 15.99 9.19
CA GLY A 207 -0.28 15.51 9.21
C GLY A 207 -0.38 13.99 9.02
N ILE A 208 0.33 13.43 8.03
CA ILE A 208 0.43 11.98 7.82
C ILE A 208 0.91 11.28 9.09
N TYR A 209 2.05 11.71 9.66
CA TYR A 209 2.58 11.11 10.88
C TYR A 209 1.57 11.13 12.03
N ASP A 210 0.89 12.26 12.25
CA ASP A 210 -0.09 12.41 13.32
C ASP A 210 -1.29 11.47 13.13
N GLN A 211 -1.82 11.35 11.92
CA GLN A 211 -2.95 10.45 11.62
C GLN A 211 -2.54 8.97 11.67
N GLU A 212 -1.38 8.62 11.14
CA GLU A 212 -0.81 7.27 11.20
C GLU A 212 -0.55 6.83 12.65
N LYS A 213 -0.04 7.75 13.48
CA LYS A 213 0.17 7.52 14.91
C LYS A 213 -1.15 7.40 15.67
N ALA A 214 -2.18 8.16 15.30
CA ALA A 214 -3.50 8.04 15.87
C ALA A 214 -4.13 6.68 15.54
N LEU A 215 -4.03 6.24 14.29
CA LEU A 215 -4.47 4.90 13.85
C LEU A 215 -3.73 3.80 14.61
N TYR A 216 -2.40 3.87 14.71
CA TYR A 216 -1.58 2.95 15.50
C TYR A 216 -2.05 2.86 16.96
N ARG A 217 -2.22 4.01 17.63
CA ARG A 217 -2.69 4.06 19.02
C ARG A 217 -4.10 3.49 19.17
N GLY A 218 -4.97 3.74 18.20
CA GLY A 218 -6.29 3.13 18.12
C GLY A 218 -6.18 1.61 18.10
N MET A 219 -5.38 1.05 17.19
CA MET A 219 -5.18 -0.40 17.08
C MET A 219 -4.59 -1.01 18.35
N LYS A 220 -3.54 -0.41 18.92
CA LYS A 220 -2.94 -0.83 20.20
C LYS A 220 -3.95 -0.85 21.33
N SER A 221 -4.72 0.22 21.50
CA SER A 221 -5.70 0.33 22.59
C SER A 221 -6.79 -0.73 22.48
N LEU A 222 -7.19 -1.06 21.25
CA LEU A 222 -8.13 -2.16 21.01
C LEU A 222 -7.48 -3.49 21.44
N VAL A 223 -6.32 -3.85 20.90
CA VAL A 223 -5.63 -5.12 21.25
C VAL A 223 -5.41 -5.26 22.76
N GLU A 224 -5.01 -4.20 23.46
CA GLU A 224 -4.80 -4.20 24.91
C GLU A 224 -6.09 -4.42 25.72
N LYS A 225 -7.25 -3.99 25.19
CA LYS A 225 -8.56 -4.16 25.83
C LYS A 225 -9.20 -5.53 25.59
N GLY A 226 -8.42 -6.51 25.10
CA GLY A 226 -8.92 -7.85 24.80
C GLY A 226 -9.69 -7.94 23.48
N LEU A 227 -9.49 -6.95 22.62
CA LEU A 227 -9.79 -7.03 21.19
C LEU A 227 -8.68 -7.73 20.44
#